data_AF-A0A4V3SUQ2-F1
#
_entry.id   AF-A0A4V3SUQ2-F1
#
_cell.length_a   1.000
_cell.length_b   1.000
_cell.length_c   1.000
_cell.angle_alpha   90.00
_cell.angle_beta   90.00
_cell.angle_gamma   90.00
#
_symmetry.space_group_name_H-M   'P 1'
#
loop_
_entity.id
_entity.type
_entity.pdbx_description
1 polymer ?
#
loop_
_entity_poly.entity_id
_entity_poly.type
_entity_poly.pdbx_seq_one_letter_code
_entity_poly.pdbx_strand_id
1 'polypeptide(L)'
;MPTSRTTPRRSPSRRKGWLVAVLAGLLAALTAWAPGAVAEAGPVLAGGGAAGTTVADAATPRGDRGRDASSQTIAPGDPIFSGGARCTAGFNVTDGTDVFIVTAGHCTSVGSTWYADPQLTVPIGPTVSSSFPGNDYGLIRYDNPDLTPEGGYGLGSPYVGRQVYIRTSQTGIHSGTITALNATIDYGPDGVVHGLIRTNICLPVGAGGGTPLFGHNDQALGIASGGSGSCSSGGTTFFQPLNEVLSSFGLMPY
;
A
#
# COMPACT_ATOMS: atom_id res chain seq x y z
N MET A 1 72.19 3.69 -8.25
CA MET A 1 73.20 2.91 -9.03
C MET A 1 73.54 1.66 -8.23
N PRO A 2 73.72 0.45 -8.81
CA PRO A 2 73.34 -0.07 -10.14
C PRO A 2 72.10 -1.02 -10.02
N THR A 3 71.08 -1.04 -10.89
CA THR A 3 70.93 -1.52 -12.29
C THR A 3 71.32 -2.98 -12.56
N SER A 4 70.31 -3.83 -12.77
CA SER A 4 70.32 -4.85 -13.83
C SER A 4 68.89 -5.35 -14.12
N ARG A 5 68.37 -4.91 -15.27
CA ARG A 5 67.18 -5.44 -15.96
C ARG A 5 67.55 -6.72 -16.70
N THR A 6 66.68 -7.72 -16.68
CA THR A 6 66.51 -8.63 -17.83
C THR A 6 65.07 -9.19 -17.90
N THR A 7 64.35 -8.78 -18.94
CA THR A 7 63.23 -9.48 -19.61
C THR A 7 63.51 -9.33 -21.12
N PRO A 8 62.93 -10.10 -22.07
CA PRO A 8 61.76 -10.99 -21.98
C PRO A 8 61.91 -12.34 -22.73
N ARG A 9 60.92 -13.24 -22.63
CA ARG A 9 60.59 -14.17 -23.73
C ARG A 9 59.09 -14.48 -23.78
N ARG A 10 58.53 -14.31 -24.98
CA ARG A 10 57.11 -14.54 -25.33
C ARG A 10 56.95 -15.86 -26.13
N SER A 11 55.73 -16.40 -26.04
CA SER A 11 54.98 -17.22 -27.03
C SER A 11 55.20 -18.74 -27.09
N PRO A 12 54.23 -19.56 -27.57
CA PRO A 12 52.83 -19.28 -27.96
C PRO A 12 51.76 -20.29 -27.44
N SER A 13 50.51 -19.84 -27.57
CA SER A 13 49.23 -20.54 -27.79
C SER A 13 49.07 -22.05 -27.53
N ARG A 14 47.99 -22.39 -26.81
CA ARG A 14 47.11 -23.50 -27.20
C ARG A 14 45.66 -23.23 -26.82
N ARG A 15 44.87 -22.97 -27.87
CA ARG A 15 43.42 -23.06 -27.89
C ARG A 15 43.01 -24.47 -27.47
N LYS A 16 41.94 -24.60 -26.70
CA LYS A 16 40.97 -25.71 -26.82
C LYS A 16 39.66 -25.23 -26.20
N GLY A 17 38.78 -24.74 -27.08
CA GLY A 17 37.37 -24.60 -26.76
C GLY A 17 36.75 -25.98 -26.61
N TRP A 18 35.88 -26.12 -25.62
CA TRP A 18 34.87 -27.15 -25.57
C TRP A 18 33.53 -26.43 -25.48
N LEU A 19 32.74 -26.55 -26.55
CA LEU A 19 31.30 -26.36 -26.47
C LEU A 19 30.73 -27.43 -25.53
N VAL A 20 29.59 -27.08 -24.93
CA VAL A 20 28.34 -27.86 -24.82
C VAL A 20 27.76 -27.75 -23.40
N ALA A 21 26.54 -27.20 -23.37
CA ALA A 21 25.38 -27.57 -22.55
C ALA A 21 24.72 -26.36 -21.87
N VAL A 22 23.74 -25.79 -22.56
CA VAL A 22 22.60 -25.13 -21.91
C VAL A 22 21.84 -26.24 -21.18
N LEU A 23 21.76 -26.16 -19.86
CA LEU A 23 20.82 -26.95 -19.06
C LEU A 23 20.19 -26.04 -18.01
N ALA A 24 18.88 -25.88 -18.15
CA ALA A 24 17.99 -25.38 -17.13
C ALA A 24 18.17 -26.19 -15.85
N GLY A 25 18.29 -25.49 -14.73
CA GLY A 25 18.37 -26.08 -13.40
C GLY A 25 17.49 -25.28 -12.44
N LEU A 26 16.19 -25.58 -12.48
CA LEU A 26 15.34 -25.44 -11.30
C LEU A 26 16.01 -26.16 -10.13
N LEU A 27 16.19 -25.49 -9.00
CA LEU A 27 16.20 -26.18 -7.73
C LEU A 27 15.34 -25.42 -6.73
N ALA A 28 14.26 -26.10 -6.36
CA ALA A 28 13.27 -25.70 -5.40
C ALA A 28 13.88 -25.54 -4.00
N ALA A 29 13.55 -24.45 -3.32
CA ALA A 29 13.65 -24.33 -1.87
C ALA A 29 12.27 -24.59 -1.25
N LEU A 30 12.01 -25.87 -0.97
CA LEU A 30 11.07 -26.35 0.06
C LEU A 30 11.84 -26.25 1.40
N THR A 31 11.34 -25.84 2.56
CA THR A 31 9.98 -25.72 3.12
C THR A 31 10.07 -24.97 4.45
N ALA A 32 9.27 -23.92 4.61
CA ALA A 32 8.64 -23.56 5.88
C ALA A 32 7.28 -22.92 5.55
N TRP A 33 6.37 -23.73 5.02
CA TRP A 33 4.99 -23.31 4.79
C TRP A 33 4.26 -23.30 6.13
N ALA A 34 3.98 -22.10 6.63
CA ALA A 34 2.81 -21.93 7.47
C ALA A 34 1.58 -22.26 6.61
N PRO A 35 0.65 -23.13 7.06
CA PRO A 35 -0.60 -23.33 6.35
C PRO A 35 -1.39 -22.02 6.39
N GLY A 36 -1.51 -21.33 5.25
CA GLY A 36 -2.34 -20.13 5.13
C GLY A 36 -1.94 -19.11 4.06
N ALA A 37 -0.69 -19.10 3.56
CA ALA A 37 -0.28 -18.15 2.54
C ALA A 37 -0.65 -18.65 1.14
N VAL A 38 -1.81 -18.23 0.64
CA VAL A 38 -2.12 -18.27 -0.80
C VAL A 38 -1.44 -17.07 -1.47
N ALA A 39 -0.52 -17.34 -2.40
CA ALA A 39 -0.08 -16.33 -3.36
C ALA A 39 -1.20 -16.18 -4.40
N GLU A 40 -1.83 -15.01 -4.43
CA GLU A 40 -2.87 -14.72 -5.41
C GLU A 40 -2.31 -13.76 -6.47
N ALA A 41 -2.47 -14.11 -7.75
CA ALA A 41 -2.24 -13.19 -8.85
C ALA A 41 -3.40 -12.19 -8.88
N GLY A 42 -3.14 -10.94 -8.46
CA GLY A 42 -4.16 -9.91 -8.38
C GLY A 42 -4.21 -9.04 -9.65
N PRO A 43 -5.30 -9.01 -10.43
CA PRO A 43 -5.48 -7.98 -11.45
C PRO A 43 -5.67 -6.60 -10.78
N VAL A 44 -4.94 -5.58 -11.23
CA VAL A 44 -5.12 -4.20 -10.78
C VAL A 44 -6.49 -3.69 -11.26
N LEU A 45 -7.36 -3.30 -10.32
CA LEU A 45 -8.71 -2.84 -10.65
C LEU A 45 -8.67 -1.44 -11.28
N ALA A 46 -8.94 -1.37 -12.58
CA ALA A 46 -9.36 -0.15 -13.28
C ALA A 46 -10.89 -0.01 -13.18
N GLY A 47 -11.35 1.22 -12.97
CA GLY A 47 -12.71 1.55 -12.52
C GLY A 47 -13.90 1.30 -13.47
N GLY A 48 -15.00 0.71 -12.96
CA GLY A 48 -16.39 0.85 -13.46
C GLY A 48 -17.49 0.68 -12.38
N GLY A 49 -18.25 1.75 -12.08
CA GLY A 49 -19.01 1.92 -10.83
C GLY A 49 -20.37 1.23 -10.66
N ALA A 50 -20.91 1.27 -9.43
CA ALA A 50 -22.34 1.32 -9.07
C ALA A 50 -22.56 1.38 -7.52
N ALA A 51 -23.81 1.68 -7.16
CA ALA A 51 -24.41 2.09 -5.88
C ALA A 51 -24.12 1.24 -4.63
N GLY A 52 -23.93 1.93 -3.49
CA GLY A 52 -23.79 1.34 -2.15
C GLY A 52 -25.07 1.48 -1.30
N THR A 53 -25.39 0.44 -0.54
CA THR A 53 -26.50 0.41 0.43
C THR A 53 -25.95 0.65 1.82
N THR A 54 -26.42 1.68 2.52
CA THR A 54 -26.00 1.99 3.89
C THR A 54 -26.88 1.26 4.91
N VAL A 55 -26.26 0.49 5.82
CA VAL A 55 -26.89 0.07 7.08
C VAL A 55 -26.06 0.69 8.19
N ALA A 56 -26.64 1.64 8.92
CA ALA A 56 -25.99 2.32 10.03
C ALA A 56 -26.21 1.52 11.32
N ASP A 57 -25.15 0.95 11.85
CA ASP A 57 -25.08 0.37 13.19
C ASP A 57 -24.11 1.24 14.01
N ALA A 58 -24.34 1.46 15.30
CA ALA A 58 -23.56 2.41 16.10
C ALA A 58 -22.06 2.05 16.23
N ALA A 59 -21.67 0.84 15.80
CA ALA A 59 -20.31 0.33 15.80
C ALA A 59 -19.60 0.42 14.43
N THR A 60 -20.25 0.96 13.39
CA THR A 60 -19.59 1.23 12.10
C THR A 60 -18.66 2.44 12.21
N PRO A 61 -17.61 2.53 11.38
CA PRO A 61 -16.75 3.70 11.36
C PRO A 61 -17.57 4.95 11.06
N ARG A 62 -17.10 6.08 11.56
CA ARG A 62 -17.71 7.39 11.29
C ARG A 62 -17.81 7.57 9.76
N GLY A 63 -19.02 7.79 9.27
CA GLY A 63 -19.23 8.23 7.88
C GLY A 63 -18.68 9.64 7.67
N ASP A 64 -18.57 10.07 6.40
CA ASP A 64 -18.29 11.46 6.06
C ASP A 64 -19.45 12.33 6.57
N ARG A 65 -19.40 12.77 7.83
CA ARG A 65 -20.34 13.74 8.36
C ARG A 65 -20.10 15.02 7.56
N GLY A 66 -21.12 15.42 6.80
CA GLY A 66 -21.18 16.63 5.97
C GLY A 66 -20.01 17.55 6.19
N ARG A 67 -18.93 17.29 5.43
CA ARG A 67 -17.76 18.15 5.47
C ARG A 67 -18.23 19.52 5.06
N ASP A 68 -17.98 20.49 5.90
CA ASP A 68 -18.04 21.85 5.43
C ASP A 68 -17.02 21.94 4.28
N ALA A 69 -17.50 22.23 3.08
CA ALA A 69 -16.64 22.35 1.90
C ALA A 69 -15.57 23.46 2.07
N SER A 70 -15.70 24.29 3.12
CA SER A 70 -14.68 25.26 3.55
C SER A 70 -13.59 24.67 4.45
N SER A 71 -13.77 23.47 5.02
CA SER A 71 -12.72 22.83 5.82
C SER A 71 -11.75 22.12 4.88
N GLN A 72 -10.51 22.62 4.82
CA GLN A 72 -9.36 21.99 4.17
C GLN A 72 -8.87 20.76 4.96
N THR A 73 -9.81 19.93 5.42
CA THR A 73 -9.53 18.74 6.22
C THR A 73 -9.26 17.56 5.30
N ILE A 74 -8.13 16.87 5.51
CA ILE A 74 -7.83 15.61 4.86
C ILE A 74 -8.09 14.47 5.85
N ALA A 75 -9.10 13.67 5.55
CA ALA A 75 -9.47 12.50 6.33
C ALA A 75 -9.05 11.20 5.65
N PRO A 76 -8.91 10.12 6.44
CA PRO A 76 -8.84 8.77 5.90
C PRO A 76 -9.93 8.48 4.87
N GLY A 77 -9.55 8.02 3.69
CA GLY A 77 -10.45 7.73 2.57
C GLY A 77 -10.55 8.85 1.53
N ASP A 78 -9.90 10.00 1.76
CA ASP A 78 -9.86 11.09 0.79
C ASP A 78 -9.00 10.78 -0.43
N PRO A 79 -9.35 11.34 -1.60
CA PRO A 79 -8.48 11.28 -2.73
C PRO A 79 -7.28 12.21 -2.55
N ILE A 80 -6.12 11.73 -2.96
CA ILE A 80 -4.88 12.50 -3.05
C ILE A 80 -4.29 12.31 -4.45
N PHE A 81 -3.65 13.36 -4.96
CA PHE A 81 -3.24 13.45 -6.36
C PHE A 81 -1.77 13.78 -6.48
N SER A 82 -1.10 13.21 -7.48
CA SER A 82 0.29 13.53 -7.81
C SER A 82 0.53 13.28 -9.30
N GLY A 83 0.84 14.32 -10.08
CA GLY A 83 1.40 14.19 -11.43
C GLY A 83 0.78 13.14 -12.36
N GLY A 84 -0.55 12.99 -12.36
CA GLY A 84 -1.28 11.99 -13.16
C GLY A 84 -1.69 10.71 -12.42
N ALA A 85 -1.27 10.54 -11.16
CA ALA A 85 -1.74 9.51 -10.25
C ALA A 85 -2.84 10.06 -9.32
N ARG A 86 -3.82 9.20 -9.03
CA ARG A 86 -4.84 9.42 -8.01
C ARG A 86 -4.83 8.22 -7.07
N CYS A 87 -4.53 8.47 -5.80
CA CYS A 87 -4.56 7.48 -4.74
C CYS A 87 -5.48 7.93 -3.61
N THR A 88 -5.48 7.20 -2.51
CA THR A 88 -6.30 7.48 -1.34
C THR A 88 -5.42 7.74 -0.13
N ALA A 89 -5.76 8.77 0.65
CA ALA A 89 -5.17 9.01 1.95
C ALA A 89 -5.62 7.89 2.91
N GLY A 90 -4.66 7.17 3.49
CA GLY A 90 -4.94 6.10 4.44
C GLY A 90 -5.18 6.65 5.82
N PHE A 91 -4.13 6.81 6.62
CA PHE A 91 -4.25 7.35 7.98
C PHE A 91 -3.28 8.50 8.18
N ASN A 92 -3.74 9.53 8.91
CA ASN A 92 -2.86 10.56 9.41
C ASN A 92 -2.13 10.04 10.64
N VAL A 93 -0.81 10.24 10.68
CA VAL A 93 0.09 9.72 11.70
C VAL A 93 1.13 10.77 12.05
N THR A 94 1.77 10.64 13.20
CA THR A 94 2.78 11.59 13.67
C THR A 94 3.94 10.87 14.36
N ASP A 95 5.13 11.46 14.32
CA ASP A 95 6.28 11.10 15.15
C ASP A 95 6.40 12.00 16.40
N GLY A 96 5.40 12.87 16.64
CA GLY A 96 5.38 13.88 17.70
C GLY A 96 5.95 15.24 17.27
N THR A 97 6.57 15.34 16.10
CA THR A 97 7.08 16.59 15.51
C THR A 97 6.35 16.92 14.23
N ASP A 98 6.39 16.00 13.26
CA ASP A 98 5.78 16.14 11.95
C ASP A 98 4.49 15.29 11.86
N VAL A 99 3.62 15.65 10.91
CA VAL A 99 2.42 14.87 10.57
C VAL A 99 2.56 14.33 9.16
N PHE A 100 2.10 13.10 8.96
CA PHE A 100 2.22 12.38 7.70
C PHE A 100 0.89 11.72 7.33
N ILE A 101 0.68 11.53 6.02
CA ILE A 101 -0.32 10.60 5.48
C ILE A 101 0.40 9.28 5.20
N VAL A 102 -0.12 8.18 5.75
CA VAL A 102 0.20 6.82 5.29
C VAL A 102 -0.67 6.51 4.07
N THR A 103 -0.06 6.16 2.93
CA THR A 103 -0.74 5.66 1.73
C THR A 103 0.03 4.46 1.15
N ALA A 104 -0.42 3.88 0.05
CA ALA A 104 0.26 2.74 -0.56
C ALA A 104 1.64 3.10 -1.13
N GLY A 105 2.58 2.16 -1.03
CA GLY A 105 3.95 2.32 -1.51
C GLY A 105 4.03 2.44 -3.02
N HIS A 106 3.19 1.70 -3.75
CA HIS A 106 3.11 1.81 -5.22
C HIS A 106 2.57 3.18 -5.68
N CYS A 107 1.88 3.92 -4.80
CA CYS A 107 1.47 5.30 -5.06
C CYS A 107 2.65 6.26 -4.88
N THR A 108 3.36 6.14 -3.77
CA THR A 108 4.51 7.00 -3.42
C THR A 108 5.78 6.68 -4.20
N SER A 109 5.88 5.51 -4.84
CA SER A 109 7.01 5.18 -5.72
C SER A 109 7.02 5.98 -7.02
N VAL A 110 5.85 6.42 -7.47
CA VAL A 110 5.68 7.25 -8.68
C VAL A 110 5.35 8.71 -8.37
N GLY A 111 4.75 8.97 -7.20
CA GLY A 111 4.39 10.32 -6.76
C GLY A 111 5.48 10.99 -5.90
N SER A 112 5.82 12.23 -6.21
CA SER A 112 6.83 13.01 -5.48
C SER A 112 6.21 14.11 -4.63
N THR A 113 5.30 14.90 -5.19
CA THR A 113 4.53 15.94 -4.49
C THR A 113 3.05 15.64 -4.60
N TRP A 114 2.35 15.68 -3.47
CA TRP A 114 0.94 15.34 -3.37
C TRP A 114 0.07 16.55 -3.16
N TYR A 115 -1.17 16.45 -3.64
CA TYR A 115 -2.17 17.50 -3.67
C TYR A 115 -3.52 16.98 -3.18
N ALA A 116 -4.29 17.85 -2.54
CA ALA A 116 -5.63 17.56 -2.04
C ALA A 116 -6.70 17.65 -3.14
N ASP A 117 -6.36 18.22 -4.29
CA ASP A 117 -7.27 18.50 -5.40
C ASP A 117 -6.73 17.98 -6.75
N PRO A 118 -7.61 17.59 -7.69
CA PRO A 118 -7.19 17.07 -8.99
C PRO A 118 -6.55 18.13 -9.90
N GLN A 119 -6.75 19.42 -9.62
CA GLN A 119 -6.13 20.52 -10.36
C GLN A 119 -4.68 20.79 -9.91
N LEU A 120 -4.20 20.09 -8.88
CA LEU A 120 -2.85 20.20 -8.33
C LEU A 120 -2.54 21.63 -7.83
N THR A 121 -3.52 22.26 -7.17
CA THR A 121 -3.40 23.65 -6.69
C THR A 121 -3.29 23.76 -5.17
N VAL A 122 -3.71 22.75 -4.43
CA VAL A 122 -3.66 22.67 -2.97
C VAL A 122 -2.62 21.62 -2.58
N PRO A 123 -1.34 22.01 -2.41
CA PRO A 123 -0.28 21.06 -2.07
C PRO A 123 -0.52 20.50 -0.66
N ILE A 124 -0.26 19.21 -0.49
CA ILE A 124 -0.16 18.53 0.81
C ILE A 124 1.29 18.59 1.28
N GLY A 125 2.18 18.09 0.43
CA GLY A 125 3.61 18.01 0.68
C GLY A 125 4.25 16.83 -0.05
N PRO A 126 5.54 16.56 0.20
CA PRO A 126 6.31 15.58 -0.52
C PRO A 126 6.15 14.16 0.03
N THR A 127 6.37 13.16 -0.83
CA THR A 127 6.72 11.82 -0.41
C THR A 127 8.06 11.86 0.34
N VAL A 128 8.10 11.33 1.56
CA VAL A 128 9.34 11.23 2.37
C VAL A 128 9.81 9.79 2.57
N SER A 129 8.96 8.82 2.30
CA SER A 129 9.30 7.40 2.36
C SER A 129 8.39 6.58 1.46
N SER A 130 8.91 5.50 0.88
CA SER A 130 8.17 4.58 0.03
C SER A 130 8.78 3.18 0.12
N SER A 131 7.94 2.15 0.22
CA SER A 131 8.33 0.75 0.21
C SER A 131 7.36 -0.05 -0.65
N PHE A 132 7.78 -0.39 -1.86
CA PHE A 132 7.11 -1.27 -2.80
C PHE A 132 8.10 -1.73 -3.90
N PRO A 133 8.17 -3.03 -4.26
CA PRO A 133 7.46 -4.17 -3.68
C PRO A 133 8.08 -4.64 -2.34
N GLY A 134 7.71 -5.84 -1.88
CA GLY A 134 8.05 -6.40 -0.57
C GLY A 134 6.97 -6.08 0.46
N ASN A 135 6.80 -4.78 0.70
CA ASN A 135 5.67 -4.19 1.43
C ASN A 135 4.89 -3.26 0.48
N ASP A 136 3.81 -2.64 0.95
CA ASP A 136 3.09 -1.63 0.17
C ASP A 136 2.60 -0.47 1.04
N TYR A 137 3.54 0.37 1.47
CA TYR A 137 3.26 1.62 2.18
C TYR A 137 4.23 2.74 1.80
N GLY A 138 3.80 3.97 2.01
CA GLY A 138 4.62 5.17 1.94
C GLY A 138 4.08 6.29 2.81
N LEU A 139 4.93 7.30 3.01
CA LEU A 139 4.64 8.47 3.84
C LEU A 139 4.71 9.74 2.99
N ILE A 140 3.69 10.57 3.15
CA ILE A 140 3.62 11.93 2.61
C ILE A 140 3.64 12.88 3.79
N ARG A 141 4.61 13.79 3.86
CA ARG A 141 4.67 14.78 4.94
C ARG A 141 3.68 15.91 4.66
N TYR A 142 3.00 16.40 5.69
CA TYR A 142 2.23 17.63 5.62
C TYR A 142 3.18 18.83 5.69
N ASP A 143 3.30 19.57 4.57
CA ASP A 143 4.05 20.82 4.49
C ASP A 143 3.13 22.05 4.43
N ASN A 144 1.84 21.86 4.10
CA ASN A 144 0.87 22.94 3.97
C ASN A 144 0.10 23.16 5.29
N PRO A 145 0.30 24.30 5.98
CA PRO A 145 -0.35 24.59 7.25
C PRO A 145 -1.85 24.91 7.14
N ASP A 146 -2.35 25.19 5.94
CA ASP A 146 -3.77 25.47 5.70
C ASP A 146 -4.61 24.18 5.69
N LEU A 147 -3.96 23.02 5.53
CA LEU A 147 -4.62 21.71 5.59
C LEU A 147 -4.71 21.21 7.03
N THR A 148 -5.85 20.64 7.39
CA THR A 148 -6.06 20.00 8.69
C THR A 148 -6.07 18.48 8.56
N PRO A 149 -5.11 17.73 9.12
CA PRO A 149 -5.19 16.28 9.19
C PRO A 149 -6.33 15.85 10.12
N GLU A 150 -7.24 14.99 9.67
CA GLU A 150 -8.23 14.37 10.56
C GLU A 150 -7.58 13.25 11.37
N GLY A 151 -7.69 13.33 12.71
CA GLY A 151 -7.18 12.33 13.65
C GLY A 151 -8.27 11.69 14.52
N GLY A 152 -7.83 11.07 15.61
CA GLY A 152 -8.70 10.43 16.60
C GLY A 152 -8.98 8.94 16.32
N TYR A 153 -8.09 8.30 15.57
CA TYR A 153 -8.19 6.87 15.22
C TYR A 153 -7.35 6.02 16.17
N GLY A 154 -7.94 4.96 16.73
CA GLY A 154 -7.21 4.02 17.59
C GLY A 154 -6.58 2.90 16.78
N LEU A 155 -5.33 2.53 17.04
CA LEU A 155 -4.75 1.34 16.39
C LEU A 155 -5.50 0.07 16.83
N GLY A 156 -5.90 -0.78 15.88
CA GLY A 156 -6.52 -2.07 16.15
C GLY A 156 -5.70 -3.25 15.64
N SER A 157 -6.01 -4.46 16.14
CA SER A 157 -5.30 -5.69 15.73
C SER A 157 -6.13 -6.54 14.77
N PRO A 158 -5.65 -6.84 13.55
CA PRO A 158 -6.38 -7.69 12.62
C PRO A 158 -6.40 -9.16 13.09
N TYR A 159 -7.53 -9.86 12.94
CA TYR A 159 -7.66 -11.31 13.17
C TYR A 159 -8.69 -11.89 12.20
N VAL A 160 -8.54 -13.17 11.84
CA VAL A 160 -9.46 -13.84 10.91
C VAL A 160 -10.87 -13.92 11.50
N GLY A 161 -11.88 -13.65 10.68
CA GLY A 161 -13.29 -13.57 11.09
C GLY A 161 -13.69 -12.21 11.64
N ARG A 162 -12.75 -11.27 11.82
CA ARG A 162 -13.05 -9.92 12.28
C ARG A 162 -13.90 -9.17 11.26
N GLN A 163 -15.00 -8.57 11.71
CA GLN A 163 -15.78 -7.60 10.93
C GLN A 163 -14.96 -6.33 10.71
N VAL A 164 -14.91 -5.89 9.46
CA VAL A 164 -14.12 -4.75 9.00
C VAL A 164 -14.88 -3.93 7.97
N TYR A 165 -14.38 -2.73 7.76
CA TYR A 165 -15.01 -1.70 6.95
C TYR A 165 -13.97 -0.93 6.15
N ILE A 166 -14.35 -0.47 4.96
CA ILE A 166 -13.62 0.59 4.25
C ILE A 166 -14.53 1.80 4.10
N ARG A 167 -13.94 2.97 4.03
CA ARG A 167 -14.63 4.23 3.74
C ARG A 167 -14.02 4.87 2.51
N THR A 168 -14.85 5.26 1.56
CA THR A 168 -14.44 6.02 0.39
C THR A 168 -15.39 7.18 0.19
N SER A 169 -14.84 8.36 -0.11
CA SER A 169 -15.65 9.58 -0.28
C SER A 169 -16.62 9.51 -1.46
N GLN A 170 -16.43 8.57 -2.39
CA GLN A 170 -17.29 8.41 -3.57
C GLN A 170 -18.49 7.48 -3.32
N THR A 171 -18.32 6.41 -2.53
CA THR A 171 -19.33 5.34 -2.43
C THR A 171 -19.75 5.02 -0.99
N GLY A 172 -19.20 5.74 -0.01
CA GLY A 172 -19.53 5.57 1.40
C GLY A 172 -18.80 4.38 2.04
N ILE A 173 -19.50 3.69 2.94
CA ILE A 173 -18.95 2.60 3.74
C ILE A 173 -19.25 1.26 3.08
N HIS A 174 -18.22 0.43 2.90
CA HIS A 174 -18.37 -0.99 2.55
C HIS A 174 -17.87 -1.84 3.70
N SER A 175 -18.42 -3.05 3.85
CA SER A 175 -18.13 -3.91 4.98
C SER A 175 -17.89 -5.34 4.56
N GLY A 176 -17.18 -6.09 5.39
CA GLY A 176 -16.87 -7.49 5.17
C GLY A 176 -16.08 -8.05 6.34
N THR A 177 -15.34 -9.13 6.11
CA THR A 177 -14.56 -9.81 7.13
C THR A 177 -13.14 -10.05 6.68
N ILE A 178 -12.23 -10.11 7.65
CA ILE A 178 -10.86 -10.60 7.42
C ILE A 178 -10.93 -12.11 7.18
N THR A 179 -10.46 -12.56 6.03
CA THR A 179 -10.49 -13.97 5.62
C THR A 179 -9.14 -14.65 5.79
N ALA A 180 -8.03 -13.89 5.76
CA ALA A 180 -6.69 -14.40 6.06
C ALA A 180 -5.76 -13.28 6.53
N LEU A 181 -4.64 -13.68 7.17
CA LEU A 181 -3.51 -12.82 7.49
C LEU A 181 -2.25 -13.40 6.85
N ASN A 182 -1.18 -12.60 6.76
CA ASN A 182 0.08 -12.99 6.09
C ASN A 182 -0.14 -13.43 4.63
N ALA A 183 -1.11 -12.82 3.97
CA ALA A 183 -1.38 -13.07 2.56
C ALA A 183 -0.26 -12.47 1.69
N THR A 184 -0.14 -12.98 0.47
CA THR A 184 0.86 -12.54 -0.51
C THR A 184 0.16 -12.20 -1.82
N ILE A 185 0.47 -11.02 -2.39
CA ILE A 185 0.11 -10.67 -3.77
C ILE A 185 1.37 -10.73 -4.63
N ASP A 186 1.26 -11.36 -5.79
CA ASP A 186 2.23 -11.21 -6.88
C ASP A 186 1.70 -10.21 -7.92
N TYR A 187 2.32 -9.02 -7.99
CA TYR A 187 2.03 -7.99 -9.00
C TYR A 187 2.74 -8.27 -10.33
N GLY A 188 3.34 -9.45 -10.49
CA GLY A 188 4.05 -9.84 -11.71
C GLY A 188 5.34 -9.06 -11.87
N PRO A 189 5.55 -8.31 -12.97
CA PRO A 189 6.78 -7.55 -13.19
C PRO A 189 7.11 -6.54 -12.10
N ASP A 190 6.08 -6.02 -11.41
CA ASP A 190 6.23 -5.00 -10.37
C ASP A 190 6.65 -5.60 -9.01
N GLY A 191 6.63 -6.94 -8.88
CA GLY A 191 7.15 -7.68 -7.74
C GLY A 191 6.08 -8.23 -6.80
N VAL A 192 6.54 -8.79 -5.68
CA VAL A 192 5.70 -9.52 -4.72
C VAL A 192 5.58 -8.75 -3.41
N VAL A 193 4.38 -8.67 -2.86
CA VAL A 193 4.09 -8.04 -1.56
C VAL A 193 3.60 -9.10 -0.57
N HIS A 194 4.15 -9.10 0.64
CA HIS A 194 3.88 -10.10 1.67
C HIS A 194 3.22 -9.47 2.91
N GLY A 195 2.83 -10.31 3.88
CA GLY A 195 2.37 -9.83 5.19
C GLY A 195 0.97 -9.21 5.21
N LEU A 196 0.21 -9.34 4.11
CA LEU A 196 -1.04 -8.59 3.93
C LEU A 196 -2.22 -9.18 4.73
N ILE A 197 -3.16 -8.31 5.07
CA ILE A 197 -4.50 -8.67 5.56
C ILE A 197 -5.38 -8.92 4.34
N ARG A 198 -5.99 -10.10 4.25
CA ARG A 198 -6.97 -10.41 3.19
C ARG A 198 -8.38 -10.24 3.71
N THR A 199 -9.25 -9.59 2.95
CA THR A 199 -10.68 -9.46 3.24
C THR A 199 -11.54 -9.88 2.06
N ASN A 200 -12.83 -10.12 2.31
CA ASN A 200 -13.85 -10.29 1.26
C ASN A 200 -14.58 -8.97 0.93
N ILE A 201 -14.03 -7.82 1.33
CA ILE A 201 -14.55 -6.52 0.94
C ILE A 201 -14.22 -6.30 -0.54
N CYS A 202 -15.20 -5.86 -1.32
CA CYS A 202 -14.95 -5.35 -2.65
C CYS A 202 -14.39 -3.93 -2.56
N LEU A 203 -13.33 -3.63 -3.30
CA LEU A 203 -12.85 -2.25 -3.41
C LEU A 203 -13.69 -1.54 -4.48
N PRO A 204 -14.44 -0.48 -4.13
CA PRO A 204 -15.26 0.24 -5.09
C PRO A 204 -14.38 1.00 -6.08
N VAL A 205 -14.98 1.31 -7.20
CA VAL A 205 -14.28 1.94 -8.31
C VAL A 205 -13.86 3.36 -7.98
N GLY A 206 -12.60 3.68 -8.27
CA GLY A 206 -12.01 4.97 -7.93
C GLY A 206 -11.48 5.06 -6.49
N ALA A 207 -11.63 3.99 -5.70
CA ALA A 207 -10.83 3.74 -4.51
C ALA A 207 -9.56 3.01 -4.93
N GLY A 208 -8.42 3.55 -4.53
CA GLY A 208 -7.10 3.08 -4.96
C GLY A 208 -6.24 2.65 -3.78
N GLY A 209 -4.95 2.50 -4.04
CA GLY A 209 -3.94 2.31 -3.02
C GLY A 209 -4.09 3.34 -1.90
N GLY A 210 -3.95 2.87 -0.67
CA GLY A 210 -4.09 3.70 0.52
C GLY A 210 -5.48 3.69 1.16
N THR A 211 -6.52 3.12 0.53
CA THR A 211 -7.88 3.10 1.11
C THR A 211 -7.88 2.49 2.52
N PRO A 212 -8.35 3.20 3.57
CA PRO A 212 -8.22 2.76 4.94
C PRO A 212 -9.17 1.60 5.27
N LEU A 213 -8.63 0.59 5.96
CA LEU A 213 -9.35 -0.50 6.60
C LEU A 213 -9.58 -0.16 8.07
N PHE A 214 -10.85 -0.13 8.46
CA PHE A 214 -11.29 0.08 9.81
C PHE A 214 -11.86 -1.18 10.43
N GLY A 215 -11.68 -1.32 11.74
CA GLY A 215 -12.54 -2.14 12.59
C GLY A 215 -13.67 -1.31 13.20
N HIS A 216 -14.38 -1.90 14.16
CA HIS A 216 -15.35 -1.17 14.97
C HIS A 216 -14.73 0.01 15.72
N ASN A 217 -15.55 1.03 16.00
CA ASN A 217 -15.17 2.21 16.78
C ASN A 217 -13.94 2.94 16.21
N ASP A 218 -13.90 3.14 14.89
CA ASP A 218 -12.82 3.85 14.19
C ASP A 218 -11.42 3.25 14.43
N GLN A 219 -11.32 1.93 14.67
CA GLN A 219 -10.03 1.28 14.84
C GLN A 219 -9.29 1.16 13.51
N ALA A 220 -8.12 1.77 13.38
CA ALA A 220 -7.27 1.73 12.20
C ALA A 220 -6.53 0.39 12.10
N LEU A 221 -6.68 -0.33 10.99
CA LEU A 221 -6.11 -1.69 10.81
C LEU A 221 -5.06 -1.77 9.70
N GLY A 222 -5.26 -1.05 8.59
CA GLY A 222 -4.38 -1.15 7.44
C GLY A 222 -4.83 -0.29 6.27
N ILE A 223 -4.05 -0.27 5.21
CA ILE A 223 -4.32 0.51 3.99
C ILE A 223 -4.34 -0.40 2.77
N ALA A 224 -5.24 -0.15 1.82
CA ALA A 224 -5.41 -1.02 0.67
C ALA A 224 -4.13 -1.03 -0.19
N SER A 225 -3.68 -2.23 -0.54
CA SER A 225 -2.56 -2.48 -1.44
C SER A 225 -3.08 -2.85 -2.83
N GLY A 226 -4.01 -3.80 -2.89
CA GLY A 226 -4.59 -4.27 -4.14
C GLY A 226 -5.76 -5.20 -3.89
N GLY A 227 -6.32 -5.76 -4.96
CA GLY A 227 -7.49 -6.63 -4.86
C GLY A 227 -7.84 -7.28 -6.18
N SER A 228 -8.94 -8.01 -6.19
CA SER A 228 -9.49 -8.69 -7.36
C SER A 228 -11.01 -8.77 -7.28
N GLY A 229 -11.66 -9.05 -8.41
CA GLY A 229 -13.12 -9.11 -8.50
C GLY A 229 -13.77 -7.72 -8.56
N SER A 230 -15.04 -7.61 -8.18
CA SER A 230 -15.80 -6.37 -8.26
C SER A 230 -16.87 -6.31 -7.18
N CYS A 231 -17.44 -5.12 -6.94
CA CYS A 231 -18.59 -5.00 -6.05
C CYS A 231 -19.88 -5.63 -6.60
N SER A 232 -19.94 -5.99 -7.89
CA SER A 232 -21.12 -6.65 -8.46
C SER A 232 -21.07 -8.18 -8.36
N SER A 233 -19.88 -8.78 -8.35
CA SER A 233 -19.69 -10.25 -8.31
C SER A 233 -19.00 -10.75 -7.05
N GLY A 234 -18.70 -9.86 -6.10
CA GLY A 234 -17.80 -10.13 -4.99
C GLY A 234 -16.34 -9.83 -5.34
N GLY A 235 -15.58 -9.46 -4.33
CA GLY A 235 -14.18 -9.07 -4.47
C GLY A 235 -13.33 -9.49 -3.28
N THR A 236 -12.03 -9.58 -3.51
CA THR A 236 -11.02 -9.73 -2.46
C THR A 236 -10.21 -8.44 -2.44
N THR A 237 -9.97 -7.90 -1.26
CA THR A 237 -9.05 -6.76 -1.10
C THR A 237 -7.99 -7.11 -0.08
N PHE A 238 -6.77 -6.69 -0.34
CA PHE A 238 -5.62 -6.88 0.52
C PHE A 238 -5.14 -5.56 1.06
N PHE A 239 -4.74 -5.57 2.32
CA PHE A 239 -4.34 -4.37 3.05
C PHE A 239 -2.99 -4.58 3.71
N GLN A 240 -2.10 -3.61 3.55
CA GLN A 240 -0.86 -3.51 4.30
C GLN A 240 -1.21 -3.18 5.76
N PRO A 241 -0.77 -3.99 6.75
CA PRO A 241 -1.04 -3.73 8.16
C PRO A 241 -0.48 -2.37 8.62
N LEU A 242 -1.31 -1.55 9.27
CA LEU A 242 -0.89 -0.22 9.71
C LEU A 242 0.17 -0.30 10.82
N ASN A 243 0.05 -1.29 11.71
CA ASN A 243 0.99 -1.50 12.80
C ASN A 243 2.43 -1.73 12.31
N GLU A 244 2.61 -2.36 11.14
CA GLU A 244 3.93 -2.55 10.52
C GLU A 244 4.54 -1.21 10.11
N VAL A 245 3.76 -0.36 9.46
CA VAL A 245 4.19 0.99 9.05
C VAL A 245 4.57 1.81 10.27
N LEU A 246 3.69 1.86 11.27
CA LEU A 246 3.91 2.64 12.49
C LEU A 246 5.19 2.19 13.23
N SER A 247 5.39 0.87 13.36
CA SER A 247 6.56 0.32 14.05
C SER A 247 7.87 0.59 13.29
N SER A 248 7.82 0.60 11.95
CA SER A 248 9.01 0.83 11.11
C SER A 248 9.54 2.26 11.20
N PHE A 249 8.68 3.23 11.47
CA PHE A 249 9.03 4.65 11.51
C PHE A 249 8.91 5.29 12.90
N GLY A 250 8.48 4.53 13.93
CA GLY A 250 8.25 5.09 15.27
C GLY A 250 7.07 6.06 15.32
N LEU A 251 6.04 5.80 14.51
CA LEU A 251 4.87 6.67 14.37
C LEU A 251 3.72 6.22 15.27
N MET A 252 2.77 7.13 15.49
CA MET A 252 1.49 6.85 16.13
C MET A 252 0.34 7.46 15.32
N PRO A 253 -0.89 6.92 15.43
CA PRO A 253 -2.06 7.60 14.88
C PRO A 253 -2.17 9.03 15.42
N TYR A 254 -2.50 9.96 14.53
CA TYR A 254 -2.82 11.35 14.87
C TYR A 254 -4.21 11.44 15.51
#